data_AF-A0A929SI92-F1
#
_entry.id   AF-A0A929SI92-F1
#
_cell.length_a   1.000
_cell.length_b   1.000
_cell.length_c   1.000
_cell.angle_alpha   90.00
_cell.angle_beta   90.00
_cell.angle_gamma   90.00
#
_symmetry.space_group_name_H-M   'P 1'
#
loop_
_entity.id
_entity.type
_entity.pdbx_description
1 polymer ?
#
loop_
_entity_poly.entity_id
_entity_poly.type
_entity_poly.pdbx_seq_one_letter_code
_entity_poly.pdbx_strand_id
1 'polypeptide(L)'
;PKDYTLDVVYYYDDQQTVDLMTIIGQYWQEVGVKAKFRKLEGDLASQLWVPPTDKEKGPSVVKWDLAYAAVAALCESEFYNRFASTASNNSTVPKQEGLDELITESNATMNAEEQKKAFFKIQNLIAEKELAMPLYHQVCFIYTSDKLDTAGVKFGNDQFSYEKNILDWKINRDDKTMYTNGGPEEFFWSPMVNPGYMLSTELVFDKLINADSTLTPTDGMLAESYKVSEDNKTIEFVLRDGLKWHDDQPLTGDDVKFTLELMLKTPGTNAVASEVVKAIKGSSDFLDGKTDNLEGVTVEGNKVTVNFDSVSANALAVFSQWPILPKHCLEKANPETLQQDQFWQKPIGSGPYKVDEVVLNNYATLKRWDGYYKKGSGNIDKIYLFASGENDANLVKNAGAGKIDYAWSKSTEDAKAIEAMDSMKVTSANIRYTRCFYINQFPHEANIK
;
A
#
# COMPACT_ATOMS: atom_id res chain seq x y z
N PRO A 1 -21.84 -19.28 -27.76
CA PRO A 1 -22.93 -20.14 -28.27
C PRO A 1 -24.24 -19.86 -27.52
N LYS A 2 -25.44 -20.01 -28.11
CA LYS A 2 -26.72 -19.70 -27.45
C LYS A 2 -26.99 -20.49 -26.16
N ASP A 3 -26.30 -21.62 -25.97
CA ASP A 3 -26.38 -22.47 -24.77
C ASP A 3 -25.16 -22.37 -23.85
N TYR A 4 -24.31 -21.38 -24.08
CA TYR A 4 -23.17 -21.14 -23.21
C TYR A 4 -23.62 -20.60 -21.86
N THR A 5 -23.02 -21.10 -20.78
CA THR A 5 -23.21 -20.58 -19.43
C THR A 5 -21.87 -20.07 -18.95
N LEU A 6 -21.76 -18.75 -18.73
CA LEU A 6 -20.54 -18.13 -18.22
C LEU A 6 -20.20 -18.69 -16.83
N ASP A 7 -18.97 -19.13 -16.61
CA ASP A 7 -18.43 -19.43 -15.29
C ASP A 7 -17.81 -18.16 -14.70
N VAL A 8 -18.53 -17.57 -13.74
CA VAL A 8 -18.14 -16.34 -13.06
C VAL A 8 -17.64 -16.69 -11.67
N VAL A 9 -16.42 -16.28 -11.35
CA VAL A 9 -15.80 -16.53 -10.05
C VAL A 9 -15.65 -15.27 -9.23
N TYR A 10 -15.72 -15.41 -7.92
CA TYR A 10 -15.45 -14.36 -6.93
C TYR A 10 -14.88 -15.00 -5.66
N TYR A 11 -14.27 -14.24 -4.76
CA TYR A 11 -13.66 -14.81 -3.54
C TYR A 11 -14.00 -14.08 -2.24
N TYR A 12 -14.61 -12.90 -2.31
CA TYR A 12 -15.07 -12.21 -1.11
C TYR A 12 -16.29 -12.89 -0.52
N ASP A 13 -16.32 -13.01 0.80
CA ASP A 13 -17.37 -13.66 1.58
C ASP A 13 -18.31 -12.67 2.27
N ASP A 14 -18.08 -11.36 2.09
CA ASP A 14 -18.94 -10.32 2.61
C ASP A 14 -20.33 -10.35 1.92
N GLN A 15 -21.37 -10.02 2.68
CA GLN A 15 -22.75 -10.06 2.21
C GLN A 15 -22.97 -9.12 1.01
N GLN A 16 -22.22 -8.00 0.91
CA GLN A 16 -22.38 -7.05 -0.18
C GLN A 16 -21.91 -7.66 -1.51
N THR A 17 -20.82 -8.43 -1.50
CA THR A 17 -20.39 -9.18 -2.67
C THR A 17 -21.42 -10.23 -3.06
N VAL A 18 -21.99 -10.96 -2.11
CA VAL A 18 -23.04 -11.96 -2.38
C VAL A 18 -24.27 -11.31 -3.04
N ASP A 19 -24.72 -10.18 -2.49
CA ASP A 19 -25.85 -9.43 -3.02
C ASP A 19 -25.53 -8.88 -4.42
N LEU A 20 -24.32 -8.34 -4.63
CA LEU A 20 -23.85 -7.84 -5.93
C LEU A 20 -23.85 -8.94 -6.99
N MET A 21 -23.27 -10.11 -6.70
CA MET A 21 -23.26 -11.24 -7.64
C MET A 21 -24.67 -11.72 -7.97
N THR A 22 -25.58 -11.72 -6.99
CA THR A 22 -26.99 -12.09 -7.18
C THR A 22 -27.71 -11.10 -8.11
N ILE A 23 -27.57 -9.80 -7.87
CA ILE A 23 -28.19 -8.74 -8.68
C ILE A 23 -27.65 -8.76 -10.12
N ILE A 24 -26.33 -8.91 -10.28
CA ILE A 24 -25.71 -9.03 -11.62
C ILE A 24 -26.27 -10.25 -12.36
N GLY A 25 -26.36 -11.40 -11.68
CA GLY A 25 -26.93 -12.60 -12.26
C GLY A 25 -28.40 -12.42 -12.71
N GLN A 26 -29.21 -11.72 -11.94
CA GLN A 26 -30.59 -11.38 -12.29
C GLN A 26 -30.67 -10.51 -13.54
N TYR A 27 -29.92 -9.40 -13.59
CA TYR A 27 -29.91 -8.51 -14.76
C TYR A 27 -29.37 -9.18 -16.02
N TRP A 28 -28.36 -10.04 -15.89
CA TRP A 28 -27.85 -10.83 -17.01
C TRP A 28 -28.88 -11.84 -17.52
N GLN A 29 -29.62 -12.50 -16.62
CA GLN A 29 -30.70 -13.40 -16.99
C GLN A 29 -31.83 -12.68 -17.74
N GLU A 30 -32.20 -11.46 -17.33
CA GLU A 30 -33.22 -10.64 -17.99
C GLU A 30 -32.90 -10.32 -19.45
N VAL A 31 -31.60 -10.17 -19.78
CA VAL A 31 -31.13 -9.96 -21.16
C VAL A 31 -30.74 -11.26 -21.88
N GLY A 32 -31.01 -12.42 -21.27
CA GLY A 32 -30.81 -13.74 -21.87
C GLY A 32 -29.40 -14.33 -21.74
N VAL A 33 -28.53 -13.75 -20.90
CA VAL A 33 -27.21 -14.28 -20.58
C VAL A 33 -27.33 -15.33 -19.48
N LYS A 34 -26.80 -16.54 -19.71
CA LYS A 34 -26.71 -17.60 -18.70
C LYS A 34 -25.36 -17.48 -18.00
N ALA A 35 -25.35 -17.42 -16.68
CA ALA A 35 -24.14 -17.40 -15.87
C ALA A 35 -24.28 -18.27 -14.62
N LYS A 36 -23.19 -18.92 -14.23
CA LYS A 36 -23.01 -19.65 -12.99
C LYS A 36 -21.99 -18.91 -12.15
N PHE A 37 -22.39 -18.46 -10.97
CA PHE A 37 -21.52 -17.79 -10.02
C PHE A 37 -20.97 -18.82 -9.04
N ARG A 38 -19.65 -18.84 -8.85
CA ARG A 38 -18.97 -19.68 -7.86
C ARG A 38 -18.03 -18.86 -7.00
N LYS A 39 -18.14 -19.06 -5.70
CA LYS A 39 -17.13 -18.61 -4.75
C LYS A 39 -15.89 -19.50 -4.87
N LEU A 40 -14.71 -18.90 -4.96
CA LEU A 40 -13.42 -19.57 -4.84
C LEU A 40 -12.97 -19.55 -3.38
N GLU A 41 -12.31 -20.63 -2.97
CA GLU A 41 -11.78 -20.82 -1.63
C GLU A 41 -10.38 -21.46 -1.72
N GLY A 42 -9.58 -21.34 -0.66
CA GLY A 42 -8.22 -21.89 -0.62
C GLY A 42 -7.19 -21.00 -1.31
N ASP A 43 -6.30 -21.59 -2.12
CA ASP A 43 -5.23 -20.86 -2.81
C ASP A 43 -5.78 -20.03 -3.98
N LEU A 44 -6.17 -18.79 -3.68
CA LEU A 44 -6.74 -17.86 -4.65
C LEU A 44 -5.72 -17.43 -5.70
N ALA A 45 -4.44 -17.30 -5.34
CA ALA A 45 -3.42 -16.82 -6.26
C ALA A 45 -3.23 -17.81 -7.43
N SER A 46 -3.14 -19.10 -7.12
CA SER A 46 -3.03 -20.15 -8.13
C SER A 46 -4.30 -20.31 -8.98
N GLN A 47 -5.47 -20.02 -8.41
CA GLN A 47 -6.76 -20.14 -9.11
C GLN A 47 -7.10 -18.93 -9.99
N LEU A 48 -6.52 -17.75 -9.71
CA LEU A 48 -6.83 -16.51 -10.41
C LEU A 48 -5.72 -16.02 -11.32
N TRP A 49 -4.44 -16.16 -10.96
CA TRP A 49 -3.38 -15.32 -11.52
C TRP A 49 -2.26 -16.07 -12.25
N VAL A 50 -2.38 -17.38 -12.43
CA VAL A 50 -1.33 -18.17 -13.12
C VAL A 50 -1.41 -17.93 -14.63
N PRO A 51 -0.35 -17.37 -15.25
CA PRO A 51 -0.31 -17.14 -16.68
C PRO A 51 -0.15 -18.46 -17.45
N PRO A 52 -0.65 -18.56 -18.69
CA PRO A 52 -0.36 -19.68 -19.57
C PRO A 52 1.12 -19.75 -19.96
N THR A 53 1.58 -20.94 -20.32
CA THR A 53 2.96 -21.14 -20.81
C THR A 53 3.21 -20.36 -22.11
N ASP A 54 2.24 -20.37 -23.02
CA ASP A 54 2.24 -19.52 -24.22
C ASP A 54 1.39 -18.27 -23.94
N LYS A 55 2.04 -17.13 -23.73
CA LYS A 55 1.39 -15.86 -23.37
C LYS A 55 0.78 -15.12 -24.56
N GLU A 56 0.97 -15.61 -25.79
CA GLU A 56 0.37 -15.04 -26.99
C GLU A 56 -0.86 -15.84 -27.44
N LYS A 57 -0.84 -17.17 -27.29
CA LYS A 57 -1.86 -18.07 -27.88
C LYS A 57 -2.37 -19.15 -26.93
N GLY A 58 -1.75 -19.27 -25.75
CA GLY A 58 -1.80 -20.49 -24.96
C GLY A 58 -3.13 -20.72 -24.31
N PRO A 59 -3.54 -22.00 -24.19
CA PRO A 59 -4.75 -22.27 -23.47
C PRO A 59 -4.59 -21.78 -22.04
N SER A 60 -5.60 -21.08 -21.54
CA SER A 60 -5.62 -20.53 -20.20
C SER A 60 -5.40 -21.63 -19.16
N VAL A 61 -4.53 -21.33 -18.20
CA VAL A 61 -4.33 -22.18 -17.02
C VAL A 61 -5.56 -22.09 -16.12
N VAL A 62 -6.07 -20.86 -15.94
CA VAL A 62 -7.32 -20.62 -15.21
C VAL A 62 -8.52 -21.06 -16.05
N LYS A 63 -9.63 -21.42 -15.37
CA LYS A 63 -10.76 -22.14 -15.99
C LYS A 63 -12.08 -21.37 -16.00
N TRP A 64 -12.09 -20.17 -15.44
CA TRP A 64 -13.26 -19.30 -15.39
C TRP A 64 -13.29 -18.35 -16.59
N ASP A 65 -14.49 -17.89 -16.95
CA ASP A 65 -14.69 -16.89 -18.02
C ASP A 65 -14.49 -15.47 -17.47
N LEU A 66 -15.04 -15.22 -16.28
CA LEU A 66 -15.04 -13.92 -15.63
C LEU A 66 -14.63 -14.05 -14.17
N ALA A 67 -13.81 -13.14 -13.67
CA ALA A 67 -13.48 -13.06 -12.25
C ALA A 67 -13.84 -11.69 -11.69
N TYR A 68 -14.78 -11.64 -10.75
CA TYR A 68 -14.92 -10.50 -9.85
C TYR A 68 -13.79 -10.57 -8.82
N ALA A 69 -12.79 -9.73 -9.04
CA ALA A 69 -11.58 -9.67 -8.25
C ALA A 69 -11.16 -8.21 -8.12
N ALA A 70 -9.96 -8.01 -7.59
CA ALA A 70 -9.53 -6.67 -7.31
C ALA A 70 -8.01 -6.53 -7.40
N VAL A 71 -7.57 -5.30 -7.68
CA VAL A 71 -6.16 -4.94 -7.73
C VAL A 71 -5.91 -3.81 -6.75
N ALA A 72 -5.13 -4.11 -5.71
CA ALA A 72 -4.69 -3.16 -4.69
C ALA A 72 -3.41 -2.48 -5.15
N ALA A 73 -3.51 -1.60 -6.15
CA ALA A 73 -2.37 -0.92 -6.74
C ALA A 73 -1.91 0.25 -5.86
N LEU A 74 -0.64 0.30 -5.49
CA LEU A 74 -0.08 1.48 -4.82
C LEU A 74 0.09 2.64 -5.82
N CYS A 75 0.49 2.31 -7.04
CA CYS A 75 0.75 3.25 -8.12
C CYS A 75 0.01 2.85 -9.39
N GLU A 76 -0.28 3.81 -10.26
CA GLU A 76 -1.10 3.58 -11.45
C GLU A 76 -0.44 2.57 -12.41
N SER A 77 0.89 2.59 -12.52
CA SER A 77 1.62 1.60 -13.31
C SER A 77 1.41 0.18 -12.81
N GLU A 78 1.26 -0.07 -11.51
CA GLU A 78 1.02 -1.43 -10.98
C GLU A 78 -0.31 -2.00 -11.47
N PHE A 79 -1.33 -1.15 -11.60
CA PHE A 79 -2.60 -1.54 -12.19
C PHE A 79 -2.41 -2.00 -13.64
N TYR A 80 -1.70 -1.19 -14.45
CA TYR A 80 -1.55 -1.42 -15.88
C TYR A 80 -0.50 -2.48 -16.25
N ASN A 81 0.58 -2.60 -15.48
CA ASN A 81 1.67 -3.56 -15.70
C ASN A 81 1.16 -5.01 -15.73
N ARG A 82 0.08 -5.32 -15.01
CA ARG A 82 -0.57 -6.64 -15.05
C ARG A 82 -1.06 -7.02 -16.45
N PHE A 83 -1.37 -6.07 -17.33
CA PHE A 83 -1.83 -6.38 -18.68
C PHE A 83 -0.69 -6.60 -19.67
N ALA A 84 0.56 -6.37 -19.27
CA ALA A 84 1.71 -6.67 -20.11
C ALA A 84 1.75 -8.17 -20.43
N SER A 85 2.10 -8.52 -21.66
CA SER A 85 2.16 -9.92 -22.10
C SER A 85 3.18 -10.73 -21.30
N THR A 86 4.18 -10.07 -20.70
CA THR A 86 5.25 -10.72 -19.93
C THR A 86 4.95 -10.83 -18.43
N ALA A 87 3.92 -10.16 -17.92
CA ALA A 87 3.65 -10.10 -16.49
C ALA A 87 3.42 -11.49 -15.89
N SER A 88 3.95 -11.71 -14.69
CA SER A 88 3.89 -13.01 -13.99
C SER A 88 2.50 -13.35 -13.45
N ASN A 89 1.59 -12.39 -13.44
CA ASN A 89 0.23 -12.48 -12.93
C ASN A 89 -0.83 -12.18 -14.00
N ASN A 90 -0.44 -12.16 -15.29
CA ASN A 90 -1.36 -11.99 -16.41
C ASN A 90 -1.95 -13.35 -16.84
N SER A 91 -3.06 -13.73 -16.22
CA SER A 91 -3.78 -14.97 -16.53
C SER A 91 -4.88 -14.80 -17.58
N THR A 92 -5.16 -13.57 -18.01
CA THR A 92 -6.40 -13.25 -18.73
C THR A 92 -6.23 -12.60 -20.09
N VAL A 93 -5.13 -11.89 -20.33
CA VAL A 93 -4.96 -11.06 -21.53
C VAL A 93 -3.83 -11.61 -22.41
N PRO A 94 -4.15 -12.24 -23.56
CA PRO A 94 -3.17 -12.51 -24.59
C PRO A 94 -2.52 -11.21 -25.05
N LYS A 95 -1.28 -11.31 -25.54
CA LYS A 95 -0.55 -10.15 -26.09
C LYS A 95 -1.41 -9.32 -27.06
N GLN A 96 -1.53 -8.04 -26.76
CA GLN A 96 -2.24 -7.05 -27.57
C GLN A 96 -1.26 -6.22 -28.38
N GLU A 97 -1.62 -5.88 -29.62
CA GLU A 97 -0.81 -4.98 -30.46
C GLU A 97 -0.68 -3.61 -29.79
N GLY A 98 0.56 -3.15 -29.58
CA GLY A 98 0.87 -1.82 -29.04
C GLY A 98 0.77 -1.67 -27.51
N LEU A 99 0.21 -2.65 -26.78
CA LEU A 99 -0.02 -2.50 -25.34
C LEU A 99 1.27 -2.58 -24.52
N ASP A 100 2.16 -3.53 -24.84
CA ASP A 100 3.43 -3.68 -24.12
C ASP A 100 4.34 -2.46 -24.33
N GLU A 101 4.31 -1.87 -25.53
CA GLU A 101 5.02 -0.64 -25.85
C GLU A 101 4.49 0.56 -25.05
N LEU A 102 3.17 0.69 -24.93
CA LEU A 102 2.55 1.75 -24.13
C LEU A 102 2.84 1.59 -22.63
N ILE A 103 2.80 0.35 -22.11
CA ILE A 103 3.17 0.07 -20.72
C ILE A 103 4.64 0.44 -20.51
N THR A 104 5.53 0.07 -21.42
CA THR A 104 6.95 0.44 -21.39
C THR A 104 7.14 1.96 -21.42
N GLU A 105 6.42 2.69 -22.29
CA GLU A 105 6.42 4.16 -22.36
C GLU A 105 6.00 4.78 -21.02
N SER A 106 4.94 4.26 -20.39
CA SER A 106 4.44 4.77 -19.10
C SER A 106 5.44 4.60 -17.95
N ASN A 107 6.30 3.58 -18.02
CA ASN A 107 7.32 3.30 -17.01
C ASN A 107 8.68 3.95 -17.29
N ALA A 108 8.85 4.62 -18.45
CA ALA A 108 10.11 5.19 -18.89
C ALA A 108 10.37 6.62 -18.36
N THR A 109 9.46 7.18 -17.55
CA THR A 109 9.55 8.56 -17.03
C THR A 109 9.04 8.63 -15.59
N MET A 110 9.64 9.51 -14.80
CA MET A 110 9.18 9.87 -13.45
C MET A 110 8.25 11.11 -13.46
N ASN A 111 8.02 11.71 -14.63
CA ASN A 111 7.16 12.88 -14.77
C ASN A 111 5.68 12.48 -14.77
N ALA A 112 4.95 12.92 -13.75
CA ALA A 112 3.54 12.57 -13.57
C ALA A 112 2.63 12.98 -14.76
N GLU A 113 2.90 14.10 -15.43
CA GLU A 113 2.10 14.55 -16.57
C GLU A 113 2.38 13.72 -17.84
N GLU A 114 3.60 13.24 -18.01
CA GLU A 114 3.93 12.31 -19.09
C GLU A 114 3.33 10.93 -18.84
N GLN A 115 3.47 10.41 -17.61
CA GLN A 115 2.86 9.15 -17.18
C GLN A 115 1.34 9.17 -17.41
N LYS A 116 0.67 10.24 -16.98
CA LYS A 116 -0.78 10.42 -17.15
C LYS A 116 -1.21 10.31 -18.60
N LYS A 117 -0.47 10.91 -19.54
CA LYS A 117 -0.77 10.79 -20.99
C LYS A 117 -0.63 9.36 -21.48
N ALA A 118 0.40 8.64 -21.04
CA ALA A 118 0.59 7.23 -21.40
C ALA A 118 -0.53 6.35 -20.82
N PHE A 119 -0.90 6.54 -19.54
CA PHE A 119 -2.00 5.83 -18.91
C PHE A 119 -3.34 6.04 -19.60
N PHE A 120 -3.66 7.25 -20.07
CA PHE A 120 -4.88 7.47 -20.86
C PHE A 120 -4.92 6.63 -22.16
N LYS A 121 -3.78 6.47 -22.84
CA LYS A 121 -3.71 5.61 -24.05
C LYS A 121 -3.97 4.15 -23.68
N ILE A 122 -3.36 3.66 -22.60
CA ILE A 122 -3.55 2.30 -22.10
C ILE A 122 -5.01 2.07 -21.68
N GLN A 123 -5.60 3.03 -20.96
CA GLN A 123 -6.99 2.98 -20.53
C GLN A 123 -7.96 2.87 -21.71
N ASN A 124 -7.74 3.66 -22.76
CA ASN A 124 -8.54 3.57 -23.98
C ASN A 124 -8.43 2.19 -24.63
N LEU A 125 -7.21 1.64 -24.73
CA LEU A 125 -7.00 0.30 -25.30
C LEU A 125 -7.70 -0.78 -24.45
N ILE A 126 -7.57 -0.72 -23.12
CA ILE A 126 -8.25 -1.65 -22.20
C ILE A 126 -9.77 -1.58 -22.38
N ALA A 127 -10.33 -0.38 -22.52
CA ALA A 127 -11.76 -0.19 -22.71
C ALA A 127 -12.23 -0.68 -24.10
N GLU A 128 -11.52 -0.30 -25.17
CA GLU A 128 -11.86 -0.69 -26.55
C GLU A 128 -11.75 -2.20 -26.80
N LYS A 129 -10.83 -2.87 -26.11
CA LYS A 129 -10.57 -4.32 -26.23
C LYS A 129 -11.25 -5.14 -25.13
N GLU A 130 -11.96 -4.49 -24.21
CA GLU A 130 -12.62 -5.11 -23.06
C GLU A 130 -11.68 -6.06 -22.29
N LEU A 131 -10.45 -5.61 -22.00
CA LEU A 131 -9.42 -6.42 -21.34
C LEU A 131 -9.74 -6.66 -19.85
N ALA A 132 -10.40 -5.69 -19.24
CA ALA A 132 -10.98 -5.75 -17.91
C ALA A 132 -12.09 -4.70 -17.81
N MET A 133 -12.99 -4.88 -16.86
CA MET A 133 -14.04 -3.91 -16.53
C MET A 133 -13.82 -3.40 -15.10
N PRO A 134 -13.10 -2.28 -14.91
CA PRO A 134 -13.03 -1.59 -13.64
C PRO A 134 -14.42 -1.11 -13.22
N LEU A 135 -14.82 -1.38 -11.98
CA LEU A 135 -16.15 -1.06 -11.47
C LEU A 135 -16.10 0.14 -10.53
N TYR A 136 -15.35 0.02 -9.45
CA TYR A 136 -15.24 1.05 -8.44
C TYR A 136 -13.96 0.88 -7.61
N HIS A 137 -13.50 1.98 -7.01
CA HIS A 137 -12.52 1.91 -5.94
C HIS A 137 -13.20 1.47 -4.66
N GLN A 138 -12.58 0.54 -3.93
CA GLN A 138 -12.94 0.29 -2.54
C GLN A 138 -12.87 1.61 -1.76
N VAL A 139 -13.80 1.79 -0.84
CA VAL A 139 -13.85 2.96 0.03
C VAL A 139 -13.29 2.57 1.40
N CYS A 140 -12.48 3.47 1.96
CA CYS A 140 -12.11 3.47 3.37
C CYS A 140 -12.90 4.59 4.06
N PHE A 141 -13.36 4.31 5.27
CA PHE A 141 -14.10 5.24 6.11
C PHE A 141 -13.21 5.63 7.28
N ILE A 142 -13.00 6.93 7.44
CA ILE A 142 -12.20 7.53 8.49
C ILE A 142 -13.14 8.17 9.49
N TYR A 143 -12.92 7.85 10.76
CA TYR A 143 -13.75 8.23 11.89
C TYR A 143 -13.00 9.25 12.73
N THR A 144 -13.65 10.37 13.03
CA THR A 144 -13.12 11.39 13.94
C THR A 144 -14.15 11.72 15.01
N SER A 145 -13.74 11.84 16.27
CA SER A 145 -14.64 12.30 17.34
C SER A 145 -14.71 13.82 17.41
N ASP A 146 -15.77 14.33 18.04
CA ASP A 146 -15.94 15.75 18.38
C ASP A 146 -14.90 16.30 19.37
N LYS A 147 -14.10 15.42 19.98
CA LYS A 147 -12.99 15.78 20.88
C LYS A 147 -11.71 16.07 20.11
N LEU A 148 -11.58 15.61 18.86
CA LEU A 148 -10.36 15.70 18.08
C LEU A 148 -10.41 16.87 17.10
N ASP A 149 -9.56 17.87 17.32
CA ASP A 149 -9.23 18.90 16.34
C ASP A 149 -8.03 18.45 15.51
N THR A 150 -8.27 18.17 14.23
CA THR A 150 -7.26 17.69 13.29
C THR A 150 -6.50 18.82 12.59
N ALA A 151 -6.67 20.08 13.06
CA ALA A 151 -6.05 21.26 12.46
C ALA A 151 -6.35 21.44 10.96
N GLY A 152 -7.54 21.01 10.51
CA GLY A 152 -7.99 21.16 9.13
C GLY A 152 -7.38 20.16 8.14
N VAL A 153 -6.87 19.03 8.63
CA VAL A 153 -6.28 17.98 7.79
C VAL A 153 -7.26 17.46 6.75
N LYS A 154 -6.73 17.27 5.53
CA LYS A 154 -7.40 16.53 4.47
C LYS A 154 -7.09 15.06 4.64
N PHE A 155 -8.14 14.27 4.78
CA PHE A 155 -8.01 12.82 4.85
C PHE A 155 -7.82 12.23 3.46
N GLY A 156 -6.77 11.42 3.34
CA GLY A 156 -6.46 10.60 2.19
C GLY A 156 -6.88 9.16 2.43
N ASN A 157 -6.21 8.24 1.75
CA ASN A 157 -6.40 6.82 1.95
C ASN A 157 -5.51 6.30 3.09
N ASP A 158 -6.11 5.91 4.22
CA ASP A 158 -5.42 5.36 5.40
C ASP A 158 -4.85 3.93 5.25
N GLN A 159 -4.99 3.30 4.07
CA GLN A 159 -4.20 2.12 3.72
C GLN A 159 -2.74 2.49 3.38
N PHE A 160 -2.47 3.74 3.03
CA PHE A 160 -1.15 4.22 2.60
C PHE A 160 -0.68 5.40 3.45
N SER A 161 0.61 5.68 3.40
CA SER A 161 1.22 6.75 4.19
C SER A 161 1.07 8.12 3.55
N TYR A 162 0.65 9.13 4.33
CA TYR A 162 0.64 10.53 3.90
C TYR A 162 0.80 11.49 5.09
N GLU A 163 1.19 12.74 4.84
CA GLU A 163 1.36 13.73 5.90
C GLU A 163 0.00 14.14 6.49
N LYS A 164 -0.28 13.63 7.69
CA LYS A 164 -1.46 14.03 8.49
C LYS A 164 -1.19 15.22 9.40
N ASN A 165 0.05 15.71 9.51
CA ASN A 165 0.46 16.75 10.46
C ASN A 165 -0.04 16.48 11.89
N ILE A 166 0.03 15.23 12.35
CA ILE A 166 -0.53 14.80 13.65
C ILE A 166 0.05 15.57 14.85
N LEU A 167 1.26 16.13 14.71
CA LEU A 167 1.87 16.96 15.73
C LEU A 167 1.09 18.25 16.03
N ASP A 168 0.22 18.69 15.12
CA ASP A 168 -0.65 19.86 15.29
C ASP A 168 -2.04 19.50 15.81
N TRP A 169 -2.37 18.21 15.91
CA TRP A 169 -3.68 17.77 16.36
C TRP A 169 -3.88 18.04 17.85
N LYS A 170 -5.09 18.45 18.22
CA LYS A 170 -5.47 18.71 19.60
C LYS A 170 -6.60 17.79 20.01
N ILE A 171 -6.47 17.20 21.19
CA ILE A 171 -7.51 16.42 21.83
C ILE A 171 -8.08 17.20 23.01
N ASN A 172 -9.40 17.31 23.07
CA ASN A 172 -10.14 17.86 24.19
C ASN A 172 -10.37 16.77 25.25
N ARG A 173 -9.32 16.44 26.01
CA ARG A 173 -9.34 15.46 27.10
C ARG A 173 -8.24 15.78 28.13
N ASP A 174 -8.56 15.62 29.41
CA ASP A 174 -7.64 15.94 30.51
C ASP A 174 -6.36 15.12 30.49
N ASP A 175 -6.45 13.83 30.13
CA ASP A 175 -5.30 12.92 30.08
C ASP A 175 -4.46 13.06 28.80
N LYS A 176 -4.93 13.88 27.84
CA LYS A 176 -4.31 14.10 26.53
C LYS A 176 -3.99 12.82 25.75
N THR A 177 -4.74 11.75 26.00
CA THR A 177 -4.67 10.52 25.22
C THR A 177 -5.54 10.68 23.98
N MET A 178 -5.13 10.17 22.81
CA MET A 178 -6.00 9.92 21.66
C MET A 178 -6.24 8.42 21.51
N TYR A 179 -7.49 7.98 21.37
CA TYR A 179 -7.81 6.57 21.15
C TYR A 179 -8.02 6.26 19.67
N THR A 180 -7.50 5.12 19.22
CA THR A 180 -7.60 4.63 17.85
C THR A 180 -7.71 3.11 17.80
N ASN A 181 -8.21 2.59 16.68
CA ASN A 181 -8.07 1.17 16.33
C ASN A 181 -6.73 0.91 15.62
N GLY A 182 -6.50 -0.33 15.18
CA GLY A 182 -5.33 -0.70 14.37
C GLY A 182 -4.05 -0.89 15.17
N GLY A 183 -4.16 -1.20 16.47
CA GLY A 183 -3.04 -1.61 17.29
C GLY A 183 -2.60 -3.05 16.99
N PRO A 184 -1.34 -3.41 17.29
CA PRO A 184 -0.87 -4.78 17.11
C PRO A 184 -1.63 -5.75 18.02
N GLU A 185 -2.05 -6.87 17.46
CA GLU A 185 -2.60 -7.99 18.25
C GLU A 185 -1.47 -8.74 18.95
N GLU A 186 -0.43 -9.12 18.20
CA GLU A 186 0.73 -9.83 18.73
C GLU A 186 2.02 -9.01 18.71
N PHE A 187 2.33 -8.42 17.56
CA PHE A 187 3.53 -7.64 17.31
C PHE A 187 3.25 -6.58 16.25
N PHE A 188 4.11 -5.57 16.18
CA PHE A 188 4.04 -4.58 15.11
C PHE A 188 4.39 -5.24 13.77
N TRP A 189 3.64 -4.89 12.73
CA TRP A 189 3.90 -5.40 11.40
C TRP A 189 5.12 -4.71 10.80
N SER A 190 6.01 -5.51 10.20
CA SER A 190 7.10 -5.00 9.38
C SER A 190 6.51 -4.21 8.20
N PRO A 191 6.99 -2.99 7.94
CA PRO A 191 6.45 -2.15 6.88
C PRO A 191 6.84 -2.63 5.47
N MET A 192 7.66 -3.68 5.33
CA MET A 192 8.18 -4.16 4.03
C MET A 192 7.07 -4.62 3.08
N VAL A 193 6.02 -5.26 3.59
CA VAL A 193 4.96 -5.86 2.78
C VAL A 193 3.90 -4.83 2.36
N ASN A 194 3.49 -3.96 3.28
CA ASN A 194 2.41 -3.01 3.05
C ASN A 194 2.71 -1.67 3.75
N PRO A 195 2.96 -0.58 2.99
CA PRO A 195 3.27 0.71 3.58
C PRO A 195 1.98 1.36 4.08
N GLY A 196 1.96 1.83 5.33
CA GLY A 196 0.84 2.63 5.86
C GLY A 196 -0.39 1.84 6.36
N TYR A 197 -0.41 0.51 6.28
CA TYR A 197 -1.53 -0.31 6.77
C TYR A 197 -1.88 -0.07 8.25
N MET A 198 -0.89 0.29 9.08
CA MET A 198 -1.11 0.57 10.49
C MET A 198 -0.72 2.02 10.77
N LEU A 199 -1.59 2.78 11.45
CA LEU A 199 -1.30 4.14 11.90
C LEU A 199 0.01 4.17 12.71
N SER A 200 0.27 3.13 13.50
CA SER A 200 1.52 3.02 14.26
C SER A 200 2.77 3.11 13.38
N THR A 201 2.73 2.62 12.14
CA THR A 201 3.87 2.68 11.22
C THR A 201 4.23 4.13 10.91
N GLU A 202 3.24 4.98 10.63
CA GLU A 202 3.46 6.41 10.36
C GLU A 202 3.90 7.20 11.59
N LEU A 203 3.47 6.77 12.78
CA LEU A 203 3.76 7.47 14.03
C LEU A 203 5.11 7.08 14.63
N VAL A 204 5.51 5.84 14.42
CA VAL A 204 6.75 5.28 14.95
C VAL A 204 7.91 5.49 13.99
N PHE A 205 7.69 5.48 12.68
CA PHE A 205 8.76 5.57 11.69
C PHE A 205 8.54 6.68 10.66
N ASP A 206 9.63 7.37 10.32
CA ASP A 206 9.66 8.32 9.22
C ASP A 206 10.19 7.70 7.92
N LYS A 207 9.81 8.33 6.82
CA LYS A 207 10.19 8.01 5.44
C LYS A 207 11.20 9.04 4.95
N LEU A 208 11.83 8.82 3.79
CA LEU A 208 12.77 9.80 3.25
C LEU A 208 12.08 11.11 2.90
N ILE A 209 10.97 11.00 2.17
CA ILE A 209 10.16 12.14 1.71
C ILE A 209 8.70 11.90 2.06
N ASN A 210 7.84 12.88 1.81
CA ASN A 210 6.43 12.77 2.13
C ASN A 210 5.57 12.49 0.91
N ALA A 211 4.28 12.28 1.19
CA ALA A 211 3.23 12.41 0.21
C ALA A 211 2.06 13.21 0.80
N ASP A 212 1.30 13.87 -0.07
CA ASP A 212 0.04 14.51 0.32
C ASP A 212 -1.11 13.49 0.46
N SER A 213 -2.29 13.96 0.85
CA SER A 213 -3.48 13.10 1.01
C SER A 213 -3.95 12.41 -0.28
N THR A 214 -3.41 12.79 -1.44
CA THR A 214 -3.67 12.14 -2.75
C THR A 214 -2.61 11.11 -3.13
N LEU A 215 -1.63 10.91 -2.24
CA LEU A 215 -0.44 10.06 -2.42
C LEU A 215 0.53 10.60 -3.47
N THR A 216 0.47 11.89 -3.76
CA THR A 216 1.46 12.57 -4.58
C THR A 216 2.70 12.82 -3.73
N PRO A 217 3.90 12.36 -4.14
CA PRO A 217 5.12 12.66 -3.40
C PRO A 217 5.36 14.16 -3.28
N THR A 218 5.81 14.59 -2.10
CA THR A 218 6.19 15.96 -1.80
C THR A 218 7.54 15.98 -1.10
N ASP A 219 8.21 17.13 -1.14
CA ASP A 219 9.42 17.33 -0.35
C ASP A 219 9.15 17.19 1.16
N GLY A 220 10.21 16.87 1.91
CA GLY A 220 10.25 17.02 3.36
C GLY A 220 9.80 15.79 4.15
N MET A 221 10.73 15.11 4.81
CA MET A 221 10.52 14.25 5.98
C MET A 221 11.87 14.06 6.67
N LEU A 222 12.52 12.87 6.59
CA LEU A 222 13.93 12.73 6.98
C LEU A 222 14.84 13.55 6.06
N ALA A 223 14.53 13.59 4.77
CA ALA A 223 15.16 14.51 3.83
C ALA A 223 14.52 15.90 3.94
N GLU A 224 15.33 16.95 4.00
CA GLU A 224 14.82 18.32 3.87
C GLU A 224 14.42 18.65 2.42
N SER A 225 15.09 18.03 1.45
CA SER A 225 14.84 18.20 0.02
C SER A 225 15.33 16.99 -0.78
N TYR A 226 14.84 16.85 -2.00
CA TYR A 226 15.41 15.94 -2.98
C TYR A 226 15.53 16.58 -4.37
N LYS A 227 16.35 15.98 -5.23
CA LYS A 227 16.48 16.37 -6.64
C LYS A 227 16.56 15.12 -7.52
N VAL A 228 15.77 15.12 -8.59
CA VAL A 228 15.85 14.11 -9.66
C VAL A 228 16.72 14.66 -10.79
N SER A 229 17.62 13.83 -11.35
CA SER A 229 18.42 14.18 -12.52
C SER A 229 17.58 14.31 -13.80
N GLU A 230 18.10 15.02 -14.81
CA GLU A 230 17.39 15.23 -16.09
C GLU A 230 17.10 13.93 -16.84
N ASP A 231 17.93 12.90 -16.66
CA ASP A 231 17.76 11.57 -17.26
C ASP A 231 16.88 10.62 -16.42
N ASN A 232 16.34 11.08 -15.30
CA ASN A 232 15.51 10.31 -14.36
C ASN A 232 16.19 9.05 -13.79
N LYS A 233 17.53 9.01 -13.74
CA LYS A 233 18.31 7.86 -13.23
C LYS A 233 19.06 8.13 -11.94
N THR A 234 19.01 9.35 -11.42
CA THR A 234 19.63 9.69 -10.14
C THR A 234 18.67 10.49 -9.29
N ILE A 235 18.54 10.12 -8.02
CA ILE A 235 17.82 10.89 -7.02
C ILE A 235 18.78 11.20 -5.89
N GLU A 236 18.93 12.48 -5.60
CA GLU A 236 19.75 13.01 -4.52
C GLU A 236 18.84 13.50 -3.40
N PHE A 237 19.03 12.97 -2.19
CA PHE A 237 18.35 13.41 -0.97
C PHE A 237 19.35 14.14 -0.08
N VAL A 238 18.92 15.26 0.50
CA VAL A 238 19.66 15.93 1.57
C VAL A 238 18.93 15.65 2.88
N LEU A 239 19.53 14.86 3.76
CA LEU A 239 19.00 14.56 5.09
C LEU A 239 19.09 15.78 6.01
N ARG A 240 18.12 15.92 6.91
CA ARG A 240 18.15 16.94 7.96
C ARG A 240 19.32 16.69 8.92
N ASP A 241 19.84 17.77 9.47
CA ASP A 241 20.82 17.70 10.56
C ASP A 241 20.18 17.19 11.86
N GLY A 242 20.96 16.42 12.63
CA GLY A 242 20.62 16.04 14.00
C GLY A 242 19.46 15.05 14.13
N LEU A 243 19.14 14.31 13.06
CA LEU A 243 18.16 13.23 13.11
C LEU A 243 18.60 12.13 14.09
N LYS A 244 17.62 11.58 14.81
CA LYS A 244 17.83 10.58 15.84
C LYS A 244 16.75 9.50 15.79
N TRP A 245 17.13 8.32 16.22
CA TRP A 245 16.24 7.24 16.59
C TRP A 245 15.69 7.45 18.02
N HIS A 246 14.59 6.75 18.38
CA HIS A 246 13.96 6.86 19.71
C HIS A 246 14.87 6.47 20.89
N ASP A 247 15.99 5.78 20.60
CA ASP A 247 17.05 5.40 21.55
C ASP A 247 18.25 6.36 21.55
N ASP A 248 18.06 7.56 20.98
CA ASP A 248 19.05 8.64 20.86
C ASP A 248 20.25 8.36 19.94
N GLN A 249 20.31 7.19 19.28
CA GLN A 249 21.31 6.94 18.24
C GLN A 249 21.11 7.87 17.04
N PRO A 250 22.19 8.34 16.38
CA PRO A 250 22.06 9.15 15.19
C PRO A 250 21.42 8.36 14.05
N LEU A 251 20.46 8.98 13.35
CA LEU A 251 19.94 8.47 12.09
C LEU A 251 20.74 9.09 10.94
N THR A 252 21.34 8.25 10.11
CA THR A 252 22.27 8.70 9.06
C THR A 252 21.93 8.09 7.69
N GLY A 253 22.64 8.50 6.64
CA GLY A 253 22.51 7.89 5.32
C GLY A 253 22.84 6.39 5.29
N ASP A 254 23.59 5.87 6.27
CA ASP A 254 23.86 4.43 6.37
C ASP A 254 22.61 3.63 6.72
N ASP A 255 21.67 4.20 7.48
CA ASP A 255 20.38 3.58 7.75
C ASP A 255 19.51 3.53 6.49
N VAL A 256 19.59 4.57 5.66
CA VAL A 256 18.92 4.63 4.36
C VAL A 256 19.45 3.52 3.45
N LYS A 257 20.77 3.45 3.28
CA LYS A 257 21.42 2.41 2.48
C LYS A 257 21.07 1.01 2.97
N PHE A 258 21.20 0.78 4.28
CA PHE A 258 20.84 -0.47 4.92
C PHE A 258 19.39 -0.87 4.65
N THR A 259 18.45 0.07 4.74
CA THR A 259 17.02 -0.23 4.52
C THR A 259 16.78 -0.70 3.08
N LEU A 260 17.39 -0.06 2.07
CA LEU A 260 17.25 -0.47 0.67
C LEU A 260 17.88 -1.84 0.39
N GLU A 261 19.01 -2.12 1.02
CA GLU A 261 19.66 -3.43 0.99
C GLU A 261 18.80 -4.53 1.66
N LEU A 262 18.16 -4.21 2.79
CA LEU A 262 17.24 -5.11 3.48
C LEU A 262 15.98 -5.39 2.65
N MET A 263 15.42 -4.36 2.01
CA MET A 263 14.28 -4.49 1.08
C MET A 263 14.57 -5.44 -0.08
N LEU A 264 15.79 -5.36 -0.65
CA LEU A 264 16.25 -6.26 -1.71
C LEU A 264 16.29 -7.73 -1.25
N LYS A 265 16.79 -7.97 -0.03
CA LYS A 265 17.01 -9.31 0.52
C LYS A 265 15.76 -9.95 1.14
N THR A 266 14.74 -9.16 1.48
CA THR A 266 13.55 -9.64 2.20
C THR A 266 12.53 -10.23 1.22
N PRO A 267 12.21 -11.53 1.30
CA PRO A 267 11.10 -12.09 0.56
C PRO A 267 9.78 -11.46 1.01
N GLY A 268 8.88 -11.21 0.07
CA GLY A 268 7.60 -10.57 0.38
C GLY A 268 7.66 -9.04 0.55
N THR A 269 8.83 -8.40 0.37
CA THR A 269 8.87 -6.96 0.07
C THR A 269 7.88 -6.68 -1.04
N ASN A 270 7.03 -5.67 -0.85
CA ASN A 270 5.98 -5.30 -1.78
C ASN A 270 6.50 -5.20 -3.22
N ALA A 271 5.70 -5.63 -4.20
CA ALA A 271 6.12 -5.71 -5.60
C ALA A 271 6.66 -4.38 -6.14
N VAL A 272 5.98 -3.25 -5.86
CA VAL A 272 6.40 -1.92 -6.32
C VAL A 272 7.73 -1.51 -5.70
N ALA A 273 7.88 -1.72 -4.39
CA ALA A 273 9.13 -1.46 -3.69
C ALA A 273 10.27 -2.35 -4.22
N SER A 274 10.00 -3.63 -4.42
CA SER A 274 10.94 -4.62 -4.96
C SER A 274 11.43 -4.22 -6.36
N GLU A 275 10.53 -3.77 -7.23
CA GLU A 275 10.86 -3.28 -8.57
C GLU A 275 11.79 -2.07 -8.51
N VAL A 276 11.48 -1.08 -7.66
CA VAL A 276 12.32 0.12 -7.49
C VAL A 276 13.70 -0.24 -6.97
N VAL A 277 13.83 -1.04 -5.91
CA VAL A 277 15.15 -1.38 -5.36
C VAL A 277 15.97 -2.28 -6.28
N LYS A 278 15.32 -3.13 -7.10
CA LYS A 278 15.99 -3.91 -8.15
C LYS A 278 16.48 -3.06 -9.31
N ALA A 279 15.87 -1.91 -9.58
CA ALA A 279 16.35 -0.97 -10.60
C ALA A 279 17.60 -0.19 -10.16
N ILE A 280 17.97 -0.21 -8.87
CA ILE A 280 19.17 0.45 -8.35
C ILE A 280 20.42 -0.22 -8.93
N LYS A 281 21.39 0.61 -9.35
CA LYS A 281 22.66 0.15 -9.90
C LYS A 281 23.34 -0.85 -8.95
N GLY A 282 23.73 -2.01 -9.50
CA GLY A 282 24.44 -3.06 -8.76
C GLY A 282 23.55 -3.95 -7.87
N SER A 283 22.21 -3.83 -7.95
CA SER A 283 21.27 -4.67 -7.19
C SER A 283 21.48 -6.16 -7.43
N SER A 284 21.67 -6.58 -8.70
CA SER A 284 21.89 -7.98 -9.07
C SER A 284 23.17 -8.54 -8.46
N ASP A 285 24.27 -7.78 -8.55
CA ASP A 285 25.55 -8.23 -7.98
C ASP A 285 25.52 -8.28 -6.45
N PHE A 286 24.77 -7.39 -5.81
CA PHE A 286 24.53 -7.44 -4.37
C PHE A 286 23.69 -8.65 -3.94
N LEU A 287 22.60 -8.95 -4.67
CA LEU A 287 21.76 -10.12 -4.43
C LEU A 287 22.50 -11.43 -4.66
N ASP A 288 23.36 -11.49 -5.68
CA ASP A 288 24.20 -12.65 -6.01
C ASP A 288 25.38 -12.82 -5.02
N GLY A 289 25.57 -11.90 -4.07
CA GLY A 289 26.68 -11.92 -3.11
C GLY A 289 28.06 -11.65 -3.74
N LYS A 290 28.11 -11.01 -4.91
CA LYS A 290 29.38 -10.60 -5.55
C LYS A 290 29.96 -9.33 -4.92
N THR A 291 29.11 -8.54 -4.25
CA THR A 291 29.48 -7.36 -3.47
C THR A 291 28.70 -7.35 -2.15
N ASP A 292 29.36 -6.88 -1.08
CA ASP A 292 28.71 -6.68 0.23
C ASP A 292 27.96 -5.34 0.34
N ASN A 293 28.02 -4.50 -0.70
CA ASN A 293 27.42 -3.16 -0.70
C ASN A 293 26.62 -2.92 -1.98
N LEU A 294 25.48 -2.25 -1.84
CA LEU A 294 24.72 -1.75 -2.99
C LEU A 294 25.43 -0.51 -3.58
N GLU A 295 26.07 -0.68 -4.74
CA GLU A 295 26.91 0.36 -5.38
C GLU A 295 26.11 1.62 -5.74
N GLY A 296 24.87 1.45 -6.21
CA GLY A 296 24.01 2.55 -6.62
C GLY A 296 23.61 3.51 -5.50
N VAL A 297 23.85 3.15 -4.23
CA VAL A 297 23.55 4.00 -3.07
C VAL A 297 24.84 4.52 -2.44
N THR A 298 25.09 5.81 -2.57
CA THR A 298 26.24 6.51 -1.97
C THR A 298 25.79 7.46 -0.87
N VAL A 299 26.62 7.58 0.17
CA VAL A 299 26.38 8.42 1.34
C VAL A 299 27.59 9.34 1.53
N GLU A 300 27.36 10.65 1.50
CA GLU A 300 28.39 11.68 1.66
C GLU A 300 27.90 12.72 2.69
N GLY A 301 28.26 12.52 3.96
CA GLY A 301 27.68 13.31 5.05
C GLY A 301 26.17 13.09 5.14
N ASN A 302 25.38 14.16 5.03
CA ASN A 302 23.91 14.07 5.02
C ASN A 302 23.32 13.82 3.62
N LYS A 303 24.15 13.75 2.58
CA LYS A 303 23.68 13.53 1.22
C LYS A 303 23.61 12.04 0.92
N VAL A 304 22.44 11.57 0.49
CA VAL A 304 22.24 10.20 -0.01
C VAL A 304 21.91 10.28 -1.49
N THR A 305 22.69 9.60 -2.33
CA THR A 305 22.43 9.54 -3.77
C THR A 305 22.06 8.12 -4.16
N VAL A 306 20.92 7.96 -4.83
CA VAL A 306 20.45 6.69 -5.39
C VAL A 306 20.54 6.76 -6.90
N ASN A 307 21.35 5.89 -7.49
CA ASN A 307 21.56 5.75 -8.93
C ASN A 307 20.91 4.47 -9.44
N PHE A 308 20.16 4.57 -10.53
CA PHE A 308 19.43 3.47 -11.14
C PHE A 308 20.05 3.08 -12.48
N ASP A 309 20.08 1.78 -12.80
CA ASP A 309 20.52 1.29 -14.12
C ASP A 309 19.50 1.66 -15.22
N SER A 310 18.22 1.72 -14.84
CA SER A 310 17.09 2.09 -15.69
C SER A 310 16.16 3.08 -14.97
N VAL A 311 15.36 3.85 -15.71
CA VAL A 311 14.41 4.77 -15.09
C VAL A 311 13.45 3.98 -14.20
N SER A 312 13.26 4.45 -12.97
CA SER A 312 12.35 3.85 -12.01
C SER A 312 11.19 4.81 -11.74
N ALA A 313 10.13 4.66 -12.54
CA ALA A 313 8.96 5.54 -12.58
C ALA A 313 8.30 5.78 -11.20
N ASN A 314 8.39 4.79 -10.30
CA ASN A 314 7.75 4.78 -8.99
C ASN A 314 8.70 5.11 -7.83
N ALA A 315 9.95 5.50 -8.10
CA ALA A 315 10.94 5.69 -7.04
C ALA A 315 10.51 6.71 -5.98
N LEU A 316 9.99 7.88 -6.39
CA LEU A 316 9.48 8.87 -5.43
C LEU A 316 8.28 8.36 -4.64
N ALA A 317 7.39 7.59 -5.28
CA ALA A 317 6.29 6.96 -4.57
C ALA A 317 6.85 6.02 -3.48
N VAL A 318 7.79 5.14 -3.81
CA VAL A 318 8.40 4.23 -2.82
C VAL A 318 9.07 4.98 -1.68
N PHE A 319 9.88 5.99 -1.96
CA PHE A 319 10.55 6.78 -0.92
C PHE A 319 9.61 7.64 -0.06
N SER A 320 8.39 7.88 -0.53
CA SER A 320 7.31 8.54 0.21
C SER A 320 6.41 7.61 1.01
N GLN A 321 6.56 6.28 0.86
CA GLN A 321 5.65 5.29 1.43
C GLN A 321 6.33 4.33 2.41
N TRP A 322 7.56 3.90 2.14
CA TRP A 322 8.30 3.01 3.04
C TRP A 322 9.21 3.78 3.99
N PRO A 323 9.17 3.45 5.30
CA PRO A 323 10.03 4.09 6.27
C PRO A 323 11.47 3.62 6.18
N ILE A 324 12.38 4.42 6.71
CA ILE A 324 13.75 4.02 7.00
C ILE A 324 13.78 3.24 8.31
N LEU A 325 14.56 2.16 8.34
CA LEU A 325 14.69 1.28 9.50
C LEU A 325 16.07 1.41 10.18
N PRO A 326 16.14 1.22 11.51
CA PRO A 326 17.39 1.37 12.27
C PRO A 326 18.37 0.25 11.97
N LYS A 327 19.47 0.56 11.29
CA LYS A 327 20.52 -0.41 10.97
C LYS A 327 21.07 -1.08 12.22
N HIS A 328 21.34 -0.31 13.27
CA HIS A 328 21.91 -0.82 14.52
C HIS A 328 21.01 -1.84 15.24
N CYS A 329 19.70 -1.85 14.96
CA CYS A 329 18.78 -2.86 15.51
C CYS A 329 18.64 -4.09 14.61
N LEU A 330 18.69 -3.91 13.29
CA LEU A 330 18.27 -4.91 12.32
C LEU A 330 19.38 -5.47 11.42
N GLU A 331 20.62 -4.99 11.53
CA GLU A 331 21.74 -5.47 10.70
C GLU A 331 22.03 -6.98 10.83
N LYS A 332 21.57 -7.61 11.92
CA LYS A 332 21.69 -9.06 12.17
C LYS A 332 20.37 -9.81 12.00
N ALA A 333 19.29 -9.13 11.63
CA ALA A 333 18.00 -9.77 11.40
C ALA A 333 18.09 -10.68 10.17
N ASN A 334 17.37 -11.80 10.19
CA ASN A 334 17.27 -12.69 9.04
C ASN A 334 16.17 -12.18 8.09
N PRO A 335 16.49 -11.75 6.85
CA PRO A 335 15.50 -11.23 5.90
C PRO A 335 14.34 -12.19 5.61
N GLU A 336 14.61 -13.50 5.57
CA GLU A 336 13.60 -14.55 5.32
C GLU A 336 12.53 -14.63 6.42
N THR A 337 12.87 -14.20 7.63
CA THR A 337 12.00 -14.28 8.82
C THR A 337 11.91 -12.93 9.52
N LEU A 338 12.02 -11.83 8.75
CA LEU A 338 12.14 -10.49 9.30
C LEU A 338 10.97 -10.15 10.23
N GLN A 339 9.73 -10.56 9.88
CA GLN A 339 8.55 -10.31 10.70
C GLN A 339 8.60 -11.00 12.08
N GLN A 340 9.36 -12.09 12.22
CA GLN A 340 9.50 -12.82 13.48
C GLN A 340 10.62 -12.26 14.37
N ASP A 341 11.37 -11.25 13.91
CA ASP A 341 12.41 -10.62 14.72
C ASP A 341 11.81 -9.97 15.98
N GLN A 342 12.49 -10.13 17.13
CA GLN A 342 12.07 -9.56 18.41
C GLN A 342 11.93 -8.03 18.38
N PHE A 343 12.60 -7.36 17.44
CA PHE A 343 12.47 -5.92 17.21
C PHE A 343 11.00 -5.49 17.09
N TRP A 344 10.15 -6.30 16.46
CA TRP A 344 8.75 -5.99 16.22
C TRP A 344 7.86 -6.09 17.47
N GLN A 345 8.37 -6.58 18.60
CA GLN A 345 7.64 -6.57 19.87
C GLN A 345 7.59 -5.16 20.50
N LYS A 346 8.64 -4.36 20.28
CA LYS A 346 8.72 -2.97 20.76
C LYS A 346 9.69 -2.17 19.89
N PRO A 347 9.29 -1.83 18.65
CA PRO A 347 10.19 -1.22 17.69
C PRO A 347 10.73 0.14 18.14
N ILE A 348 12.00 0.37 17.83
CA ILE A 348 12.66 1.68 17.90
C ILE A 348 12.48 2.32 16.52
N GLY A 349 11.92 3.52 16.47
CA GLY A 349 11.73 4.23 15.21
C GLY A 349 12.26 5.66 15.25
N SER A 350 11.92 6.43 14.23
CA SER A 350 12.38 7.82 14.02
C SER A 350 11.25 8.84 14.14
N GLY A 351 10.00 8.37 14.18
CA GLY A 351 8.79 9.18 14.11
C GLY A 351 8.46 9.96 15.39
N PRO A 352 7.37 10.75 15.38
CA PRO A 352 7.00 11.64 16.48
C PRO A 352 6.55 10.93 17.77
N TYR A 353 6.20 9.65 17.72
CA TYR A 353 5.77 8.85 18.86
C TYR A 353 6.57 7.56 18.98
N LYS A 354 6.93 7.16 20.20
CA LYS A 354 7.62 5.91 20.49
C LYS A 354 6.71 4.91 21.19
N VAL A 355 6.98 3.61 21.01
CA VAL A 355 6.22 2.56 21.69
C VAL A 355 6.49 2.60 23.20
N ASP A 356 5.42 2.75 23.98
CA ASP A 356 5.45 2.85 25.45
C ASP A 356 5.15 1.47 26.09
N GLU A 357 4.00 0.89 25.73
CA GLU A 357 3.49 -0.37 26.29
C GLU A 357 2.82 -1.22 25.19
N VAL A 358 2.94 -2.54 25.31
CA VAL A 358 2.21 -3.52 24.49
C VAL A 358 1.61 -4.55 25.43
N VAL A 359 0.29 -4.74 25.34
CA VAL A 359 -0.47 -5.78 26.03
C VAL A 359 -1.10 -6.67 24.99
N LEU A 360 -0.56 -7.89 24.88
CA LEU A 360 -0.94 -8.89 23.89
C LEU A 360 -2.46 -9.06 23.77
N ASN A 361 -2.97 -9.06 22.53
CA ASN A 361 -4.38 -9.22 22.17
C ASN A 361 -5.32 -8.20 22.81
N ASN A 362 -4.80 -7.05 23.26
CA ASN A 362 -5.59 -6.03 23.93
C ASN A 362 -5.30 -4.62 23.41
N TYR A 363 -4.09 -4.11 23.64
CA TYR A 363 -3.73 -2.76 23.20
C TYR A 363 -2.22 -2.54 23.13
N ALA A 364 -1.83 -1.52 22.38
CA ALA A 364 -0.52 -0.88 22.52
C ALA A 364 -0.70 0.61 22.81
N THR A 365 0.31 1.24 23.40
CA THR A 365 0.32 2.69 23.56
C THR A 365 1.60 3.28 23.04
N LEU A 366 1.48 4.42 22.36
CA LEU A 366 2.59 5.25 21.94
C LEU A 366 2.64 6.52 22.79
N LYS A 367 3.85 7.00 23.08
CA LYS A 367 4.07 8.25 23.79
C LYS A 367 4.81 9.23 22.89
N ARG A 368 4.41 10.50 22.92
CA ARG A 368 5.10 11.57 22.19
C ARG A 368 6.58 11.56 22.56
N TRP A 369 7.45 11.66 21.57
CA TRP A 369 8.90 11.66 21.78
C TRP A 369 9.47 13.07 21.64
N ASP A 370 9.99 13.59 22.75
CA ASP A 370 10.53 14.97 22.80
C ASP A 370 11.77 15.19 21.92
N GLY A 371 12.46 14.10 21.57
CA GLY A 371 13.63 14.10 20.68
C GLY A 371 13.31 14.25 19.20
N TYR A 372 12.03 14.27 18.81
CA TYR A 372 11.63 14.46 17.42
C TYR A 372 12.04 15.84 16.89
N TYR A 373 12.58 15.87 15.66
CA TYR A 373 13.17 17.07 15.05
C TYR A 373 12.14 18.17 14.76
N LYS A 374 10.89 17.79 14.45
CA LYS A 374 9.78 18.72 14.19
C LYS A 374 9.00 18.98 15.48
N LYS A 375 8.60 20.23 15.70
CA LYS A 375 7.64 20.61 16.75
C LYS A 375 6.28 20.88 16.11
N GLY A 376 5.21 20.62 16.86
CA GLY A 376 3.86 20.99 16.47
C GLY A 376 3.10 21.65 17.61
N SER A 377 1.96 22.23 17.26
CA SER A 377 1.08 23.00 18.14
C SER A 377 0.06 22.14 18.92
N GLY A 378 0.04 20.83 18.64
CA GLY A 378 -0.88 19.87 19.20
C GLY A 378 -0.54 19.44 20.63
N ASN A 379 -1.50 18.85 21.32
CA ASN A 379 -1.42 18.51 22.75
C ASN A 379 -1.52 17.00 23.04
N ILE A 380 -1.51 16.13 22.03
CA ILE A 380 -1.65 14.67 22.22
C ILE A 380 -0.35 14.09 22.77
N ASP A 381 -0.34 13.73 24.05
CA ASP A 381 0.83 13.20 24.75
C ASP A 381 0.94 11.67 24.60
N LYS A 382 -0.21 10.99 24.49
CA LYS A 382 -0.32 9.53 24.40
C LYS A 382 -1.29 9.13 23.29
N ILE A 383 -0.99 8.05 22.58
CA ILE A 383 -1.91 7.42 21.61
C ILE A 383 -2.16 6.00 22.10
N TYR A 384 -3.43 5.65 22.27
CA TYR A 384 -3.86 4.32 22.69
C TYR A 384 -4.47 3.59 21.49
N LEU A 385 -3.84 2.48 21.11
CA LEU A 385 -4.22 1.66 19.96
C LEU A 385 -4.89 0.39 20.47
N PHE A 386 -6.20 0.25 20.26
CA PHE A 386 -6.88 -1.03 20.48
C PHE A 386 -6.34 -2.06 19.49
N ALA A 387 -6.04 -3.27 19.98
CA ALA A 387 -5.60 -4.37 19.15
C ALA A 387 -6.71 -4.73 18.15
N SER A 388 -6.44 -4.52 16.86
CA SER A 388 -7.36 -4.86 15.78
C SER A 388 -6.64 -4.83 14.42
N GLY A 389 -7.18 -5.54 13.44
CA GLY A 389 -6.78 -5.42 12.03
C GLY A 389 -7.69 -4.52 11.21
N GLU A 390 -7.73 -4.75 9.90
CA GLU A 390 -8.64 -4.09 8.93
C GLU A 390 -10.13 -4.14 9.31
N ASN A 391 -10.51 -5.19 10.02
CA ASN A 391 -11.85 -5.37 10.56
C ASN A 391 -11.74 -5.38 12.08
N ASP A 392 -12.31 -4.37 12.72
CA ASP A 392 -12.38 -4.26 14.17
C ASP A 392 -13.82 -4.51 14.63
N ALA A 393 -14.07 -5.72 15.13
CA ALA A 393 -15.39 -6.10 15.64
C ALA A 393 -15.85 -5.27 16.86
N ASN A 394 -14.94 -4.53 17.52
CA ASN A 394 -15.24 -3.67 18.65
C ASN A 394 -15.31 -2.19 18.27
N LEU A 395 -15.07 -1.80 17.01
CA LEU A 395 -14.95 -0.40 16.62
C LEU A 395 -16.18 0.43 16.99
N VAL A 396 -17.37 -0.02 16.58
CA VAL A 396 -18.65 0.66 16.87
C VAL A 396 -18.90 0.73 18.37
N LYS A 397 -18.61 -0.35 19.10
CA LYS A 397 -18.76 -0.40 20.56
C LYS A 397 -17.81 0.59 21.26
N ASN A 398 -16.55 0.64 20.84
CA ASN A 398 -15.54 1.53 21.40
C ASN A 398 -15.86 2.99 21.07
N ALA A 399 -16.33 3.29 19.86
CA ALA A 399 -16.80 4.61 19.47
C ALA A 399 -17.98 5.07 20.35
N GLY A 400 -18.99 4.23 20.53
CA GLY A 400 -20.14 4.53 21.41
C GLY A 400 -19.76 4.70 22.90
N ALA A 401 -18.66 4.08 23.33
CA ALA A 401 -18.09 4.28 24.67
C ALA A 401 -17.19 5.53 24.78
N GLY A 402 -17.06 6.32 23.70
CA GLY A 402 -16.19 7.50 23.65
C GLY A 402 -14.70 7.17 23.66
N LYS A 403 -14.33 5.94 23.28
CA LYS A 403 -12.96 5.40 23.21
C LYS A 403 -12.43 5.28 21.78
N ILE A 404 -12.93 6.08 20.85
CA ILE A 404 -12.35 6.25 19.51
C ILE A 404 -12.36 7.75 19.21
N ASP A 405 -11.21 8.29 18.87
CA ASP A 405 -11.03 9.69 18.47
C ASP A 405 -10.58 9.82 17.03
N TYR A 406 -9.77 8.87 16.59
CA TYR A 406 -9.36 8.67 15.21
C TYR A 406 -9.41 7.17 14.93
N ALA A 407 -10.01 6.73 13.84
CA ALA A 407 -9.97 5.33 13.41
C ALA A 407 -10.27 5.23 11.92
N TRP A 408 -10.07 4.05 11.35
CA TRP A 408 -10.55 3.78 10.00
C TRP A 408 -11.05 2.33 9.84
N SER A 409 -11.95 2.08 8.89
CA SER A 409 -12.36 0.73 8.50
C SER A 409 -12.82 0.70 7.03
N LYS A 410 -12.98 -0.51 6.49
CA LYS A 410 -13.55 -0.74 5.14
C LYS A 410 -15.02 -1.16 5.19
N SER A 411 -15.58 -1.31 6.40
CA SER A 411 -16.94 -1.78 6.64
C SER A 411 -17.95 -0.64 6.46
N THR A 412 -18.84 -0.81 5.48
CA THR A 412 -19.95 0.14 5.28
C THR A 412 -21.00 0.07 6.41
N GLU A 413 -21.08 -1.06 7.11
CA GLU A 413 -21.99 -1.23 8.25
C GLU A 413 -21.51 -0.44 9.46
N ASP A 414 -20.20 -0.52 9.75
CA ASP A 414 -19.58 0.29 10.81
C ASP A 414 -19.73 1.78 10.49
N ALA A 415 -19.53 2.16 9.23
CA ALA A 415 -19.68 3.53 8.79
C ALA A 415 -21.09 4.07 9.06
N LYS A 416 -22.14 3.32 8.70
CA LYS A 416 -23.54 3.69 8.97
C LYS A 416 -23.82 3.77 10.48
N ALA A 417 -23.30 2.83 11.26
CA ALA A 417 -23.52 2.80 12.70
C ALA A 417 -22.84 3.98 13.41
N ILE A 418 -21.62 4.35 12.99
CA ILE A 418 -20.86 5.46 13.56
C ILE A 418 -21.40 6.80 13.09
N GLU A 419 -21.86 6.92 11.83
CA GLU A 419 -22.51 8.14 11.31
C GLU A 419 -23.77 8.51 12.09
N ALA A 420 -24.46 7.54 12.69
CA ALA A 420 -25.61 7.77 13.55
C ALA A 420 -25.25 8.30 14.96
N MET A 421 -23.97 8.45 15.30
CA MET A 421 -23.51 8.95 16.60
C MET A 421 -23.22 10.46 16.51
N ASP A 422 -23.92 11.28 17.31
CA ASP A 422 -23.74 12.74 17.33
C ASP A 422 -22.29 13.19 17.64
N SER A 423 -21.53 12.37 18.38
CA SER A 423 -20.15 12.65 18.78
C SER A 423 -19.09 12.26 17.73
N MET A 424 -19.49 11.73 16.59
CA MET A 424 -18.59 11.19 15.57
C MET A 424 -18.86 11.80 14.20
N LYS A 425 -17.80 11.85 13.39
CA LYS A 425 -17.86 12.21 11.97
C LYS A 425 -17.22 11.11 11.14
N VAL A 426 -17.89 10.75 10.05
CA VAL A 426 -17.39 9.82 9.04
C VAL A 426 -16.91 10.61 7.82
N THR A 427 -15.69 10.32 7.36
CA THR A 427 -15.13 10.85 6.11
C THR A 427 -14.79 9.67 5.20
N SER A 428 -15.27 9.69 3.97
CA SER A 428 -14.95 8.63 2.99
C SER A 428 -13.72 9.02 2.18
N ALA A 429 -12.83 8.05 1.93
CA ALA A 429 -11.71 8.18 1.01
C ALA A 429 -11.64 6.95 0.10
N ASN A 430 -11.46 7.17 -1.19
CA ASN A 430 -11.22 6.08 -2.12
C ASN A 430 -9.82 5.53 -1.87
N ILE A 431 -9.72 4.21 -1.77
CA ILE A 431 -8.44 3.53 -1.75
C ILE A 431 -8.09 3.12 -3.17
N ARG A 432 -6.79 3.08 -3.53
CA ARG A 432 -6.32 2.60 -4.85
C ARG A 432 -6.41 1.06 -4.93
N TYR A 433 -7.61 0.56 -4.61
CA TYR A 433 -7.97 -0.84 -4.66
C TYR A 433 -9.21 -0.95 -5.54
N THR A 434 -9.00 -1.26 -6.80
CA THR A 434 -10.05 -1.26 -7.81
C THR A 434 -10.71 -2.63 -7.87
N ARG A 435 -12.02 -2.68 -7.65
CA ARG A 435 -12.86 -3.85 -7.95
C ARG A 435 -13.07 -3.93 -9.45
N CYS A 436 -12.82 -5.09 -10.03
CA CYS A 436 -12.87 -5.31 -11.47
C CYS A 436 -13.56 -6.63 -11.78
N PHE A 437 -14.22 -6.71 -12.94
CA PHE A 437 -14.34 -7.97 -13.64
C PHE A 437 -13.14 -8.15 -14.58
N TYR A 438 -12.39 -9.23 -14.38
CA TYR A 438 -11.39 -9.68 -15.34
C TYR A 438 -12.04 -10.63 -16.33
N ILE A 439 -11.70 -10.50 -17.61
CA ILE A 439 -12.25 -11.30 -18.71
C ILE A 439 -11.16 -12.23 -19.21
N ASN A 440 -11.35 -13.54 -19.10
CA ASN A 440 -10.37 -14.52 -19.58
C ASN A 440 -10.42 -14.63 -21.11
N GLN A 441 -9.54 -13.88 -21.77
CA GLN A 441 -9.45 -13.82 -23.23
C GLN A 441 -8.51 -14.89 -23.81
N PHE A 442 -7.77 -15.62 -22.99
CA PHE A 442 -7.02 -16.79 -23.46
C PHE A 442 -7.99 -17.92 -23.89
N PRO A 443 -7.65 -18.70 -24.93
CA PRO A 443 -8.42 -19.89 -25.28
C PRO A 443 -8.54 -20.83 -24.07
N HIS A 444 -9.70 -21.36 -23.72
CA HIS A 444 -9.82 -22.35 -22.65
C HIS A 444 -11.02 -23.26 -22.89
N GLU A 445 -11.16 -24.32 -22.11
CA GLU A 445 -12.33 -25.19 -22.24
C GLU A 445 -13.58 -24.36 -22.00
N ALA A 446 -14.43 -24.37 -23.04
CA ALA A 446 -15.64 -23.61 -23.23
C ALA A 446 -15.49 -22.15 -23.78
N ASN A 447 -14.25 -21.72 -24.08
CA ASN A 447 -13.93 -20.68 -25.09
C ASN A 447 -13.71 -21.26 -26.52
N ILE A 448 -13.90 -22.57 -26.70
CA ILE A 448 -13.80 -23.26 -28.00
C ILE A 448 -15.09 -24.06 -28.22
N LYS A 449 -15.87 -23.69 -29.24
CA LYS A 449 -16.77 -24.62 -29.93
C LYS A 449 -16.26 -24.82 -31.34
#